data_AF-A0A3R7PL20-F1
#
_entry.id   AF-A0A3R7PL20-F1
#
_cell.length_a   1.000
_cell.length_b   1.000
_cell.length_c   1.000
_cell.angle_alpha   90.00
_cell.angle_beta   90.00
_cell.angle_gamma   90.00
#
_symmetry.space_group_name_H-M   'P 1'
#
loop_
_entity.id
_entity.type
_entity.pdbx_description
1 polymer ?
#
loop_
_entity_poly.entity_id
_entity_poly.type
_entity_poly.pdbx_seq_one_letter_code
_entity_poly.pdbx_strand_id
1 'polypeptide(L)'
;MLLSHHSFNMATKTNGIRKVSTWILAIAILLPSIFSASAVTPSGFDELIKPFLKENCIRCHGKEKQKGKLTLHDAQVDFENPKTSEFWLEILAQLTARDMPPTDEEAQPTDSERNAVIEWIDRQLLTAGSGETYRKKLLAPEYGNWVNHEKLFSGEIKTPPFSPSRLWRFNTEIFAHKGFGKAKSPFSYVTSERGIRDYAALSIADQSTVQMTMIVADSFIADREKRGDFSDFSDDKPIPEGQDLVEVIRREHSRVLGRYPSNEEQEKYLTFLKRSIKIGGKLEGVKTTIKAMFLSPESIYRMEFGMGEVD
;
A
#
# COMPACT_ATOMS: atom_id res chain seq x y z
N MET A 1 -63.82 35.39 39.41
CA MET A 1 -65.08 36.16 39.20
C MET A 1 -65.20 36.41 37.71
N LEU A 2 -66.04 35.64 37.00
CA LEU A 2 -67.40 36.00 36.57
C LEU A 2 -67.38 37.23 35.63
N LEU A 3 -67.57 37.04 34.31
CA LEU A 3 -68.85 37.14 33.55
C LEU A 3 -69.30 38.62 33.42
N SER A 4 -69.84 39.18 32.33
CA SER A 4 -70.48 38.74 31.08
C SER A 4 -70.90 40.00 30.25
N HIS A 5 -71.41 39.77 29.04
CA HIS A 5 -72.36 40.58 28.23
C HIS A 5 -71.87 41.60 27.18
N HIS A 6 -72.13 41.31 25.89
CA HIS A 6 -73.32 41.73 25.12
C HIS A 6 -73.35 41.07 23.71
N SER A 7 -74.39 40.30 23.35
CA SER A 7 -75.55 40.63 22.47
C SER A 7 -75.18 40.84 20.98
N PHE A 8 -75.34 39.84 20.08
CA PHE A 8 -76.53 39.41 19.28
C PHE A 8 -77.00 40.40 18.18
N ASN A 9 -76.85 40.06 16.88
CA ASN A 9 -77.99 39.85 15.97
C ASN A 9 -77.66 39.26 14.58
N MET A 10 -78.58 38.39 14.14
CA MET A 10 -78.86 37.77 12.82
C MET A 10 -79.20 38.81 11.72
N ALA A 11 -79.36 38.58 10.41
CA ALA A 11 -79.27 37.50 9.40
C ALA A 11 -79.42 38.23 8.01
N THR A 12 -79.05 37.71 6.84
CA THR A 12 -79.90 36.87 5.96
C THR A 12 -79.28 36.83 4.53
N LYS A 13 -79.26 35.62 3.93
CA LYS A 13 -79.66 35.24 2.55
C LYS A 13 -79.12 36.02 1.31
N THR A 14 -78.48 35.31 0.36
CA THR A 14 -79.03 34.92 -0.97
C THR A 14 -77.97 34.39 -1.94
N ASN A 15 -78.44 33.50 -2.83
CA ASN A 15 -77.71 32.69 -3.80
C ASN A 15 -77.05 33.48 -4.95
N GLY A 16 -75.92 32.98 -5.45
CA GLY A 16 -75.33 33.40 -6.72
C GLY A 16 -74.32 32.39 -7.25
N ILE A 17 -74.80 31.46 -8.10
CA ILE A 17 -73.99 30.46 -8.80
C ILE A 17 -73.07 31.17 -9.80
N ARG A 18 -71.75 31.08 -9.61
CA ARG A 18 -70.76 31.38 -10.66
C ARG A 18 -69.68 30.30 -10.70
N LYS A 19 -69.52 29.78 -11.92
CA LYS A 19 -68.71 28.64 -12.38
C LYS A 19 -67.31 28.59 -11.73
N VAL A 20 -67.00 27.50 -11.04
CA VAL A 20 -65.63 27.17 -10.60
C VAL A 20 -64.99 26.34 -11.70
N SER A 21 -63.94 26.90 -12.31
CA SER A 21 -63.06 26.22 -13.26
C SER A 21 -62.32 25.08 -12.56
N THR A 22 -62.60 23.84 -12.98
CA THR A 22 -61.88 22.64 -12.56
C THR A 22 -60.48 22.64 -13.15
N TRP A 23 -59.47 22.83 -12.30
CA TRP A 23 -58.08 22.56 -12.63
C TRP A 23 -57.86 21.05 -12.59
N ILE A 24 -57.68 20.43 -13.77
CA ILE A 24 -57.23 19.05 -13.89
C ILE A 24 -55.74 19.02 -13.55
N LEU A 25 -55.38 18.52 -12.36
CA LEU A 25 -53.99 18.13 -12.07
C LEU A 25 -53.63 16.93 -12.95
N ALA A 26 -52.84 17.17 -13.99
CA ALA A 26 -52.14 16.11 -14.70
C ALA A 26 -50.97 15.64 -13.82
N ILE A 27 -51.15 14.52 -13.12
CA ILE A 27 -50.06 13.79 -12.45
C ILE A 27 -49.23 13.12 -13.54
N ALA A 28 -48.11 13.73 -13.90
CA ALA A 28 -47.10 13.10 -14.73
C ALA A 28 -46.43 11.97 -13.93
N ILE A 29 -46.76 10.73 -14.26
CA ILE A 29 -46.07 9.54 -13.76
C ILE A 29 -44.65 9.56 -14.34
N LEU A 30 -43.68 10.04 -13.55
CA LEU A 30 -42.26 9.88 -13.81
C LEU A 30 -41.91 8.39 -13.68
N LEU A 31 -41.91 7.67 -14.80
CA LEU A 31 -41.26 6.36 -14.86
C LEU A 31 -39.77 6.57 -14.57
N PRO A 32 -39.20 5.92 -13.53
CA PRO A 32 -37.76 5.89 -13.38
C PRO A 32 -37.20 5.12 -14.57
N SER A 33 -36.47 5.82 -15.44
CA SER A 33 -35.67 5.18 -16.48
C SER A 33 -34.61 4.35 -15.77
N ILE A 34 -34.77 3.03 -15.81
CA ILE A 34 -33.74 2.08 -15.39
C ILE A 34 -32.61 2.22 -16.41
N PHE A 35 -31.64 3.10 -16.13
CA PHE A 35 -30.36 3.08 -16.81
C PHE A 35 -29.70 1.75 -16.45
N SER A 36 -29.80 0.78 -17.36
CA SER A 36 -28.88 -0.36 -17.34
C SER A 36 -27.51 0.22 -17.68
N ALA A 37 -26.64 0.31 -16.67
CA ALA A 37 -25.22 0.55 -16.91
C ALA A 37 -24.73 -0.61 -17.78
N SER A 38 -24.55 -0.35 -19.07
CA SER A 38 -23.80 -1.30 -19.92
C SER A 38 -22.38 -1.25 -19.41
N ALA A 39 -21.88 -2.39 -18.90
CA ALA A 39 -20.47 -2.54 -18.59
C ALA A 39 -19.69 -2.15 -19.84
N VAL A 40 -18.93 -1.05 -19.75
CA VAL A 40 -18.10 -0.59 -20.86
C VAL A 40 -17.02 -1.63 -21.05
N THR A 41 -16.99 -2.27 -22.21
CA THR A 41 -15.93 -3.20 -22.58
C THR A 41 -14.58 -2.48 -22.42
N PRO A 42 -13.63 -3.03 -21.65
CA PRO A 42 -12.36 -2.35 -21.49
C PRO A 42 -11.59 -2.27 -22.82
N SER A 43 -10.87 -1.16 -22.99
CA SER A 43 -10.03 -0.93 -24.17
C SER A 43 -9.08 -2.11 -24.39
N GLY A 44 -8.94 -2.56 -25.65
CA GLY A 44 -8.07 -3.67 -26.03
C GLY A 44 -8.70 -5.05 -25.87
N PHE A 45 -9.91 -5.20 -25.32
CA PHE A 45 -10.54 -6.51 -25.21
C PHE A 45 -10.84 -7.13 -26.58
N ASP A 46 -11.49 -6.38 -27.47
CA ASP A 46 -11.89 -6.89 -28.79
C ASP A 46 -10.69 -7.05 -29.74
N GLU A 47 -9.66 -6.20 -29.61
CA GLU A 47 -8.48 -6.23 -30.48
C GLU A 47 -7.40 -7.24 -30.04
N LEU A 48 -7.19 -7.43 -28.74
CA LEU A 48 -6.10 -8.26 -28.19
C LEU A 48 -6.61 -9.55 -27.56
N ILE A 49 -7.59 -9.45 -26.66
CA ILE A 49 -7.98 -10.57 -25.78
C ILE A 49 -8.87 -11.57 -26.50
N LYS A 50 -9.89 -11.07 -27.21
CA LYS A 50 -10.86 -11.93 -27.90
C LYS A 50 -10.23 -12.79 -29.00
N PRO A 51 -9.32 -12.28 -29.86
CA PRO A 51 -8.58 -13.14 -30.79
C PRO A 51 -7.70 -14.17 -30.06
N PHE A 52 -7.00 -13.75 -29.00
CA PHE A 52 -6.16 -14.64 -28.22
C PHE A 52 -6.94 -15.81 -27.61
N LEU A 53 -8.08 -15.54 -26.96
CA LEU A 53 -8.92 -16.57 -26.37
C LEU A 53 -9.46 -17.53 -27.43
N LYS A 54 -9.85 -17.01 -28.60
CA LYS A 54 -10.38 -17.81 -29.70
C LYS A 54 -9.35 -18.81 -30.23
N GLU A 55 -8.13 -18.35 -30.44
CA GLU A 55 -7.05 -19.18 -30.99
C GLU A 55 -6.52 -20.19 -29.96
N ASN A 56 -6.29 -19.74 -28.73
CA ASN A 56 -5.51 -20.50 -27.75
C ASN A 56 -6.36 -21.25 -26.70
N CYS A 57 -7.60 -20.83 -26.45
CA CYS A 57 -8.34 -21.28 -25.26
C CYS A 57 -9.70 -21.93 -25.57
N ILE A 58 -10.49 -21.37 -26.49
CA ILE A 58 -11.90 -21.75 -26.72
C ILE A 58 -12.06 -23.20 -27.19
N ARG A 59 -11.06 -23.79 -27.83
CA ARG A 59 -11.10 -25.21 -28.25
C ARG A 59 -11.33 -26.16 -27.06
N CYS A 60 -10.81 -25.83 -25.87
CA CYS A 60 -10.93 -26.63 -24.65
C CYS A 60 -11.90 -26.03 -23.61
N HIS A 61 -12.16 -24.73 -23.69
CA HIS A 61 -13.00 -23.95 -22.75
C HIS A 61 -14.18 -23.24 -23.44
N GLY A 62 -14.69 -23.83 -24.53
CA GLY A 62 -15.78 -23.31 -25.35
C GLY A 62 -17.15 -23.85 -24.96
N LYS A 63 -18.10 -23.78 -25.89
CA LYS A 63 -19.46 -24.33 -25.70
C LYS A 63 -19.47 -25.85 -25.67
N GLU A 64 -18.65 -26.47 -26.52
CA GLU A 64 -18.64 -27.93 -26.72
C GLU A 64 -17.78 -28.66 -25.68
N LYS A 65 -16.71 -28.02 -25.20
CA LYS A 65 -15.78 -28.57 -24.22
C LYS A 65 -15.53 -27.55 -23.12
N GLN A 66 -15.61 -27.97 -21.87
CA GLN A 66 -15.47 -27.14 -20.68
C GLN A 66 -14.47 -27.77 -19.72
N LYS A 67 -13.22 -27.96 -20.17
CA LYS A 67 -12.16 -28.52 -19.31
C LYS A 67 -12.01 -27.65 -18.04
N GLY A 68 -11.80 -28.29 -16.90
CA GLY A 68 -11.68 -27.59 -15.61
C GLY A 68 -12.94 -26.87 -15.13
N LYS A 69 -14.12 -27.10 -15.75
CA LYS A 69 -15.39 -26.38 -15.47
C LYS A 69 -15.31 -24.87 -15.72
N LEU A 70 -14.42 -24.45 -16.64
CA LEU A 70 -14.21 -23.06 -17.03
C LEU A 70 -14.70 -22.85 -18.46
N THR A 71 -15.49 -21.79 -18.68
CA THR A 71 -16.00 -21.36 -20.00
C THR A 71 -15.50 -19.97 -20.35
N LEU A 72 -14.94 -19.80 -21.55
CA LEU A 72 -14.33 -18.55 -22.01
C LEU A 72 -15.05 -17.92 -23.20
N HIS A 73 -16.01 -18.62 -23.81
CA HIS A 73 -16.72 -18.16 -25.01
C HIS A 73 -17.72 -17.03 -24.73
N ASP A 74 -18.10 -16.84 -23.47
CA ASP A 74 -19.01 -15.83 -22.94
C ASP A 74 -18.40 -15.08 -21.74
N ALA A 75 -17.07 -15.05 -21.68
CA ALA A 75 -16.31 -14.42 -20.60
C ALA A 75 -16.77 -12.97 -20.39
N GLN A 76 -17.26 -12.69 -19.18
CA GLN A 76 -17.63 -11.34 -18.76
C GLN A 76 -16.37 -10.53 -18.50
N VAL A 77 -16.42 -9.22 -18.77
CA VAL A 77 -15.27 -8.30 -18.63
C VAL A 77 -15.55 -7.11 -17.70
N ASP A 78 -16.60 -7.24 -16.89
CA ASP A 78 -16.91 -6.31 -15.81
C ASP A 78 -16.01 -6.60 -14.60
N PHE A 79 -14.80 -6.03 -14.59
CA PHE A 79 -13.83 -6.26 -13.51
C PHE A 79 -14.25 -5.66 -12.16
N GLU A 80 -15.19 -4.71 -12.14
CA GLU A 80 -15.73 -4.16 -10.88
C GLU A 80 -16.57 -5.21 -10.13
N ASN A 81 -17.10 -6.20 -10.84
CA ASN A 81 -17.75 -7.35 -10.24
C ASN A 81 -16.71 -8.31 -9.62
N PRO A 82 -16.79 -8.60 -8.30
CA PRO A 82 -15.83 -9.48 -7.62
C PRO A 82 -15.70 -10.87 -8.25
N LYS A 83 -16.80 -11.44 -8.76
CA LYS A 83 -16.78 -12.78 -9.40
C LYS A 83 -16.02 -12.77 -10.72
N THR A 84 -16.20 -11.72 -11.51
CA THR A 84 -15.47 -11.55 -12.78
C THR A 84 -13.99 -11.33 -12.50
N SER A 85 -13.65 -10.49 -11.51
CA SER A 85 -12.27 -10.30 -11.07
C SER A 85 -11.63 -11.63 -10.63
N GLU A 86 -12.30 -12.42 -9.80
CA GLU A 86 -11.81 -13.74 -9.36
C GLU A 86 -11.60 -14.71 -10.53
N PHE A 87 -12.53 -14.75 -11.47
CA PHE A 87 -12.42 -15.54 -12.69
C PHE A 87 -11.19 -15.14 -13.55
N TRP A 88 -10.96 -13.86 -13.78
CA TRP A 88 -9.80 -13.39 -14.54
C TRP A 88 -8.48 -13.57 -13.79
N LEU A 89 -8.50 -13.58 -12.45
CA LEU A 89 -7.33 -13.92 -11.63
C LEU A 89 -6.88 -15.36 -11.83
N GLU A 90 -7.81 -16.31 -11.97
CA GLU A 90 -7.48 -17.70 -12.29
C GLU A 90 -6.81 -17.80 -13.67
N ILE A 91 -7.35 -17.12 -14.67
CA ILE A 91 -6.76 -17.06 -16.02
C ILE A 91 -5.36 -16.46 -15.97
N LEU A 92 -5.18 -15.33 -15.27
CA LEU A 92 -3.90 -14.66 -15.09
C LEU A 92 -2.85 -15.60 -14.46
N ALA A 93 -3.24 -16.36 -13.43
CA ALA A 93 -2.36 -17.31 -12.78
C ALA A 93 -1.90 -18.42 -13.74
N GLN A 94 -2.82 -19.01 -14.51
CA GLN A 94 -2.52 -20.07 -15.48
C GLN A 94 -1.60 -19.57 -16.61
N LEU A 95 -1.85 -18.36 -17.12
CA LEU A 95 -1.00 -17.75 -18.16
C LEU A 95 0.40 -17.40 -17.62
N THR A 96 0.48 -16.89 -16.39
CA THR A 96 1.75 -16.54 -15.73
C THR A 96 2.60 -17.79 -15.47
N ALA A 97 1.97 -18.87 -15.00
CA ALA A 97 2.62 -20.16 -14.77
C ALA A 97 2.98 -20.90 -16.08
N ARG A 98 2.41 -20.48 -17.22
CA ARG A 98 2.49 -21.17 -18.52
C ARG A 98 1.88 -22.58 -18.51
N ASP A 99 0.93 -22.82 -17.60
CA ASP A 99 0.17 -24.07 -17.56
C ASP A 99 -0.90 -24.12 -18.66
N MET A 100 -1.32 -22.94 -19.16
CA MET A 100 -2.28 -22.81 -20.25
C MET A 100 -1.74 -21.97 -21.41
N PRO A 101 -1.94 -22.40 -22.67
CA PRO A 101 -2.48 -23.71 -23.07
C PRO A 101 -1.52 -24.86 -22.69
N PRO A 102 -2.04 -26.09 -22.44
CA PRO A 102 -1.21 -27.23 -22.07
C PRO A 102 -0.10 -27.53 -23.09
N THR A 103 1.06 -28.01 -22.63
CA THR A 103 2.26 -28.20 -23.47
C THR A 103 2.09 -29.24 -24.59
N ASP A 104 1.08 -30.11 -24.50
CA ASP A 104 0.71 -31.09 -25.52
C ASP A 104 -0.19 -30.52 -26.63
N GLU A 105 -0.62 -29.26 -26.52
CA GLU A 105 -1.39 -28.59 -27.56
C GLU A 105 -0.47 -27.98 -28.64
N GLU A 106 -0.83 -28.20 -29.91
CA GLU A 106 -0.08 -27.70 -31.07
C GLU A 106 -0.06 -26.15 -31.16
N ALA A 107 -1.15 -25.51 -30.74
CA ALA A 107 -1.27 -24.06 -30.70
C ALA A 107 -0.74 -23.53 -29.36
N GLN A 108 0.39 -22.84 -29.42
CA GLN A 108 1.01 -22.18 -28.28
C GLN A 108 1.24 -20.70 -28.62
N PRO A 109 0.77 -19.75 -27.78
CA PRO A 109 1.02 -18.35 -28.03
C PRO A 109 2.51 -18.06 -27.81
N THR A 110 3.02 -17.10 -28.57
CA THR A 110 4.37 -16.58 -28.34
C THR A 110 4.46 -15.92 -26.97
N ASP A 111 5.68 -15.79 -26.45
CA ASP A 111 5.88 -15.11 -25.18
C ASP A 111 5.46 -13.64 -25.20
N SER A 112 5.56 -12.97 -26.35
CA SER A 112 5.11 -11.60 -26.51
C SER A 112 3.59 -11.49 -26.42
N GLU A 113 2.85 -12.38 -27.09
CA GLU A 113 1.39 -12.40 -27.07
C GLU A 113 0.87 -12.73 -25.67
N ARG A 114 1.45 -13.76 -25.03
CA ARG A 114 1.09 -14.15 -23.66
C ARG A 114 1.31 -13.01 -22.68
N ASN A 115 2.47 -12.34 -22.76
CA ASN A 115 2.81 -11.23 -21.87
C ASN A 115 1.89 -10.03 -22.09
N ALA A 116 1.52 -9.71 -23.34
CA ALA A 116 0.57 -8.63 -23.63
C ALA A 116 -0.81 -8.88 -22.99
N VAL A 117 -1.28 -10.14 -23.02
CA VAL A 117 -2.53 -10.54 -22.38
C VAL A 117 -2.42 -10.50 -20.85
N ILE A 118 -1.33 -11.02 -20.27
CA ILE A 118 -1.04 -10.94 -18.83
C ILE A 118 -1.07 -9.49 -18.36
N GLU A 119 -0.36 -8.60 -19.05
CA GLU A 119 -0.28 -7.17 -18.72
C GLU A 119 -1.65 -6.49 -18.82
N TRP A 120 -2.44 -6.83 -19.84
CA TRP A 120 -3.80 -6.32 -19.95
C TRP A 120 -4.68 -6.77 -18.77
N ILE A 121 -4.70 -8.07 -18.44
CA ILE A 121 -5.52 -8.59 -17.34
C ILE A 121 -5.10 -7.96 -16.00
N ASP A 122 -3.80 -7.90 -15.73
CA ASP A 122 -3.26 -7.30 -14.50
C ASP A 122 -3.64 -5.81 -14.38
N ARG A 123 -3.54 -5.03 -15.47
CA ARG A 123 -4.00 -3.63 -15.49
C ARG A 123 -5.49 -3.51 -15.17
N GLN A 124 -6.33 -4.35 -15.77
CA GLN A 124 -7.77 -4.30 -15.53
C GLN A 124 -8.12 -4.60 -14.07
N LEU A 125 -7.48 -5.61 -13.48
CA LEU A 125 -7.66 -5.97 -12.08
C LEU A 125 -7.20 -4.86 -11.14
N LEU A 126 -6.07 -4.19 -11.46
CA LEU A 126 -5.61 -3.04 -10.68
C LEU A 126 -6.58 -1.87 -10.73
N THR A 127 -7.05 -1.51 -11.92
CA THR A 127 -8.02 -0.42 -12.09
C THR A 127 -9.30 -0.71 -11.31
N ALA A 128 -9.73 -1.97 -11.24
CA ALA A 128 -10.88 -2.40 -10.45
C ALA A 128 -10.61 -2.54 -8.93
N GLY A 129 -9.37 -2.37 -8.47
CA GLY A 129 -8.98 -2.50 -7.06
C GLY A 129 -8.79 -3.94 -6.56
N SER A 130 -9.05 -4.96 -7.39
CA SER A 130 -8.83 -6.37 -7.05
C SER A 130 -7.36 -6.82 -7.24
N GLY A 131 -6.60 -6.08 -8.05
CA GLY A 131 -5.19 -6.38 -8.36
C GLY A 131 -4.24 -6.23 -7.16
N GLU A 132 -4.51 -5.33 -6.22
CA GLU A 132 -3.63 -5.14 -5.04
C GLU A 132 -3.61 -6.39 -4.14
N THR A 133 -4.78 -7.00 -3.93
CA THR A 133 -4.90 -8.24 -3.14
C THR A 133 -4.15 -9.39 -3.83
N TYR A 134 -4.24 -9.47 -5.16
CA TYR A 134 -3.52 -10.48 -5.94
C TYR A 134 -2.01 -10.29 -5.87
N ARG A 135 -1.51 -9.07 -6.07
CA ARG A 135 -0.08 -8.77 -5.97
C ARG A 135 0.49 -9.06 -4.59
N LYS A 136 -0.28 -8.78 -3.53
CA LYS A 136 0.10 -9.19 -2.16
C LYS A 136 0.25 -10.70 -2.03
N LYS A 137 -0.64 -11.50 -2.67
CA LYS A 137 -0.50 -12.97 -2.71
C LYS A 137 0.77 -13.39 -3.43
N LEU A 138 1.12 -12.78 -4.57
CA LEU A 138 2.37 -13.08 -5.28
C LEU A 138 3.64 -12.82 -4.46
N LEU A 139 3.58 -11.90 -3.49
CA LEU A 139 4.70 -11.64 -2.56
C LEU A 139 4.78 -12.66 -1.42
N ALA A 140 3.77 -13.52 -1.22
CA ALA A 140 3.79 -14.54 -0.20
C ALA A 140 4.68 -15.72 -0.63
N PRO A 141 5.52 -16.28 0.26
CA PRO A 141 6.45 -17.35 -0.12
C PRO A 141 5.80 -18.62 -0.65
N GLU A 142 4.54 -18.87 -0.32
CA GLU A 142 3.74 -19.98 -0.87
C GLU A 142 3.45 -19.82 -2.37
N TYR A 143 3.43 -18.59 -2.89
CA TYR A 143 3.23 -18.32 -4.31
C TYR A 143 4.53 -18.32 -5.11
N GLY A 144 5.70 -18.14 -4.47
CA GLY A 144 7.01 -18.25 -5.10
C GLY A 144 7.29 -17.20 -6.19
N ASN A 145 8.55 -17.08 -6.59
CA ASN A 145 8.91 -16.27 -7.76
C ASN A 145 8.72 -17.12 -9.03
N TRP A 146 7.63 -16.90 -9.76
CA TRP A 146 7.40 -17.52 -11.07
C TRP A 146 8.29 -16.84 -12.12
N VAL A 147 9.50 -17.36 -12.28
CA VAL A 147 10.46 -16.90 -13.28
C VAL A 147 10.74 -18.03 -14.25
N ASN A 148 10.66 -17.73 -15.55
CA ASN A 148 11.08 -18.68 -16.57
C ASN A 148 12.59 -18.92 -16.45
N HIS A 149 12.98 -20.15 -16.11
CA HIS A 149 14.37 -20.53 -15.87
C HIS A 149 15.24 -20.35 -17.12
N GLU A 150 14.77 -20.75 -18.30
CA GLU A 150 15.53 -20.61 -19.53
C GLU A 150 15.83 -19.14 -19.83
N LYS A 151 14.84 -18.26 -19.73
CA LYS A 151 15.05 -16.80 -19.91
C LYS A 151 15.99 -16.20 -18.88
N LEU A 152 15.92 -16.67 -17.63
CA LEU A 152 16.78 -16.18 -16.56
C LEU A 152 18.25 -16.54 -16.80
N PHE A 153 18.52 -17.69 -17.42
CA PHE A 153 19.87 -18.24 -17.58
C PHE A 153 20.39 -18.27 -19.03
N SER A 154 19.59 -17.87 -20.03
CA SER A 154 20.00 -17.87 -21.44
C SER A 154 21.06 -16.83 -21.78
N GLY A 155 21.18 -15.77 -20.97
CA GLY A 155 22.03 -14.62 -21.27
C GLY A 155 21.48 -13.70 -22.38
N GLU A 156 20.25 -13.94 -22.85
CA GLU A 156 19.56 -13.10 -23.83
C GLU A 156 19.21 -11.73 -23.23
N ILE A 157 18.78 -11.71 -21.97
CA ILE A 157 18.43 -10.49 -21.24
C ILE A 157 19.71 -9.80 -20.77
N LYS A 158 20.05 -8.69 -21.44
CA LYS A 158 21.23 -7.87 -21.12
C LYS A 158 20.90 -6.56 -20.39
N THR A 159 19.61 -6.33 -20.12
CA THR A 159 19.18 -5.15 -19.38
C THR A 159 19.68 -5.20 -17.94
N PRO A 160 19.97 -4.06 -17.31
CA PRO A 160 20.24 -4.02 -15.88
C PRO A 160 19.12 -4.72 -15.09
N PRO A 161 19.46 -5.44 -14.01
CA PRO A 161 18.43 -6.02 -13.14
C PRO A 161 17.62 -4.88 -12.53
N PHE A 162 16.30 -4.96 -12.68
CA PHE A 162 15.36 -4.06 -12.04
C PHE A 162 14.79 -4.70 -10.77
N SER A 163 14.70 -3.92 -9.70
CA SER A 163 13.91 -4.27 -8.53
C SER A 163 13.14 -3.04 -8.07
N PRO A 164 11.83 -3.15 -7.76
CA PRO A 164 11.07 -2.02 -7.26
C PRO A 164 11.65 -1.54 -5.92
N SER A 165 11.48 -0.25 -5.63
CA SER A 165 11.82 0.32 -4.33
C SER A 165 11.17 -0.48 -3.22
N ARG A 166 12.00 -0.97 -2.28
CA ARG A 166 11.54 -1.87 -1.21
C ARG A 166 12.13 -1.52 0.14
N LEU A 167 11.28 -1.68 1.15
CA LEU A 167 11.61 -1.59 2.56
C LEU A 167 12.06 -2.98 3.03
N TRP A 168 13.36 -3.19 3.20
CA TRP A 168 13.86 -4.37 3.90
C TRP A 168 13.93 -4.08 5.40
N ARG A 169 13.85 -5.10 6.25
CA ARG A 169 14.31 -4.95 7.64
C ARG A 169 15.83 -5.02 7.66
N PHE A 170 16.46 -4.34 8.60
CA PHE A 170 17.87 -4.60 8.86
C PHE A 170 18.04 -6.06 9.30
N ASN A 171 19.01 -6.77 8.72
CA ASN A 171 19.39 -8.12 9.19
C ASN A 171 19.75 -8.03 10.69
N THR A 172 19.25 -8.97 11.49
CA THR A 172 19.54 -9.08 12.92
C THR A 172 21.05 -9.15 13.20
N GLU A 173 21.84 -9.73 12.31
CA GLU A 173 23.30 -9.81 12.40
C GLU A 173 23.98 -8.44 12.26
N ILE A 174 23.38 -7.49 11.52
CA ILE A 174 23.93 -6.14 11.36
C ILE A 174 23.81 -5.37 12.69
N PHE A 175 22.78 -5.63 13.50
CA PHE A 175 22.65 -5.03 14.83
C PHE A 175 23.81 -5.40 15.76
N ALA A 176 24.36 -6.61 15.63
CA ALA A 176 25.52 -7.03 16.41
C ALA A 176 26.79 -6.21 16.08
N HIS A 177 26.88 -5.65 14.86
CA HIS A 177 28.07 -4.96 14.36
C HIS A 177 27.94 -3.44 14.27
N LYS A 178 26.73 -2.88 14.43
CA LYS A 178 26.46 -1.43 14.38
C LYS A 178 26.99 -0.63 15.59
N GLY A 179 27.59 -1.29 16.58
CA GLY A 179 28.16 -0.60 17.75
C GLY A 179 27.13 -0.10 18.77
N PHE A 180 25.92 -0.68 18.79
CA PHE A 180 24.89 -0.37 19.79
C PHE A 180 25.16 -1.00 21.17
N GLY A 181 26.37 -1.50 21.42
CA GLY A 181 26.78 -2.08 22.71
C GLY A 181 26.03 -3.38 23.02
N LYS A 182 25.50 -3.50 24.25
CA LYS A 182 24.76 -4.68 24.72
C LYS A 182 23.28 -4.70 24.29
N ALA A 183 22.87 -3.75 23.44
CA ALA A 183 21.50 -3.67 22.96
C ALA A 183 21.12 -4.94 22.18
N LYS A 184 19.98 -5.54 22.55
CA LYS A 184 19.42 -6.70 21.84
C LYS A 184 18.76 -6.23 20.55
N SER A 185 18.72 -7.09 19.53
CA SER A 185 17.98 -6.78 18.31
C SER A 185 16.51 -6.48 18.65
N PRO A 186 15.93 -5.39 18.13
CA PRO A 186 14.53 -5.06 18.37
C PRO A 186 13.57 -5.98 17.61
N PHE A 187 14.11 -6.89 16.81
CA PHE A 187 13.35 -7.79 15.97
C PHE A 187 13.22 -9.14 16.65
N SER A 188 11.98 -9.59 16.84
CA SER A 188 11.72 -10.99 17.14
C SER A 188 12.26 -11.86 16.01
N TYR A 189 12.95 -12.95 16.35
CA TYR A 189 13.19 -14.05 15.42
C TYR A 189 11.83 -14.70 15.17
N VAL A 190 11.11 -14.22 14.15
CA VAL A 190 9.82 -14.82 13.77
C VAL A 190 10.06 -16.18 13.10
N THR A 191 11.31 -16.52 12.77
CA THR A 191 11.71 -17.78 12.15
C THR A 191 12.76 -18.51 12.98
N SER A 192 12.69 -19.84 12.96
CA SER A 192 13.73 -20.70 13.55
C SER A 192 15.07 -20.52 12.82
N GLU A 193 16.19 -20.70 13.52
CA GLU A 193 17.56 -20.63 12.97
C GLU A 193 17.87 -21.64 11.84
N ARG A 194 16.96 -22.54 11.49
CA ARG A 194 17.15 -23.56 10.44
C ARG A 194 16.34 -23.24 9.18
N GLY A 195 17.04 -23.15 8.04
CA GLY A 195 16.47 -23.06 6.69
C GLY A 195 16.55 -21.65 6.06
N ILE A 196 16.40 -21.57 4.74
CA ILE A 196 16.27 -20.30 4.00
C ILE A 196 14.80 -19.91 4.02
N ARG A 197 14.45 -18.90 4.82
CA ARG A 197 13.08 -18.39 4.93
C ARG A 197 13.09 -16.87 5.06
N ASP A 198 13.07 -16.19 3.92
CA ASP A 198 12.91 -14.75 3.82
C ASP A 198 11.42 -14.39 3.85
N TYR A 199 10.89 -14.08 5.04
CA TYR A 199 9.53 -13.56 5.23
C TYR A 199 9.53 -12.04 5.49
N ALA A 200 10.49 -11.30 4.93
CA ALA A 200 10.56 -9.85 5.12
C ALA A 200 9.22 -9.16 4.78
N ALA A 201 8.54 -9.60 3.73
CA ALA A 201 7.25 -9.06 3.29
C ALA A 201 6.09 -9.26 4.29
N LEU A 202 6.17 -10.26 5.18
CA LEU A 202 5.14 -10.53 6.20
C LEU A 202 5.46 -9.91 7.56
N SER A 203 6.68 -9.40 7.74
CA SER A 203 7.17 -8.90 9.01
C SER A 203 7.02 -7.38 9.08
N ILE A 204 5.92 -6.92 9.70
CA ILE A 204 5.66 -5.50 9.95
C ILE A 204 6.28 -5.09 11.28
N ALA A 205 6.83 -3.87 11.37
CA ALA A 205 7.18 -3.26 12.66
C ALA A 205 5.90 -2.94 13.43
N ASP A 206 5.53 -3.86 14.29
CA ASP A 206 4.40 -3.78 15.20
C ASP A 206 4.75 -3.02 16.49
N GLN A 207 3.80 -2.94 17.41
CA GLN A 207 4.00 -2.30 18.71
C GLN A 207 5.19 -2.90 19.47
N SER A 208 5.39 -4.22 19.40
CA SER A 208 6.47 -4.89 20.11
C SER A 208 7.84 -4.48 19.56
N THR A 209 7.97 -4.37 18.23
CA THR A 209 9.17 -3.88 17.56
C THR A 209 9.49 -2.46 18.00
N VAL A 210 8.50 -1.56 17.99
CA VAL A 210 8.69 -0.15 18.41
C VAL A 210 9.11 -0.05 19.89
N GLN A 211 8.47 -0.83 20.77
CA GLN A 211 8.83 -0.88 22.18
C GLN A 211 10.26 -1.37 22.40
N MET A 212 10.66 -2.42 21.69
CA MET A 212 12.03 -2.93 21.80
C MET A 212 13.06 -1.95 21.24
N THR A 213 12.74 -1.26 20.14
CA THR A 213 13.58 -0.19 19.60
C THR A 213 13.77 0.95 20.61
N MET A 214 12.75 1.30 21.39
CA MET A 214 12.89 2.27 22.48
C MET A 214 13.79 1.76 23.61
N ILE A 215 13.67 0.49 24.01
CA ILE A 215 14.56 -0.13 25.00
C ILE A 215 16.02 -0.09 24.52
N VAL A 216 16.25 -0.36 23.24
CA VAL A 216 17.57 -0.25 22.60
C VAL A 216 18.08 1.19 22.65
N ALA A 217 17.26 2.17 22.29
CA ALA A 217 17.62 3.58 22.34
C ALA A 217 17.99 4.01 23.76
N ASP A 218 17.23 3.59 24.77
CA ASP A 218 17.48 3.88 26.18
C ASP A 218 18.80 3.27 26.65
N SER A 219 19.05 1.99 26.32
CA SER A 219 20.32 1.33 26.66
C SER A 219 21.51 2.02 25.99
N PHE A 220 21.36 2.39 24.71
CA PHE A 220 22.39 3.09 23.94
C PHE A 220 22.72 4.45 24.56
N ILE A 221 21.70 5.23 24.94
CA ILE A 221 21.87 6.54 25.57
C ILE A 221 22.50 6.40 26.96
N ALA A 222 22.02 5.46 27.78
CA ALA A 222 22.52 5.28 29.15
C ALA A 222 24.01 4.90 29.20
N ASP A 223 24.47 4.05 28.28
CA ASP A 223 25.89 3.70 28.20
C ASP A 223 26.75 4.89 27.78
N ARG A 224 26.25 5.74 26.88
CA ARG A 224 26.94 6.96 26.44
C ARG A 224 27.01 8.03 27.51
N GLU A 225 25.94 8.17 28.28
CA GLU A 225 25.89 9.09 29.42
C GLU A 225 26.92 8.71 30.48
N LYS A 226 27.08 7.41 30.79
CA LYS A 226 28.12 6.92 31.70
C LYS A 226 29.54 7.22 31.23
N ARG A 227 29.77 7.30 29.92
CA ARG A 227 31.08 7.65 29.33
C ARG A 227 31.32 9.16 29.25
N GLY A 228 30.33 9.98 29.57
CA GLY A 228 30.43 11.43 29.47
C GLY A 228 30.23 11.99 28.06
N ASP A 229 29.69 11.20 27.11
CA ASP A 229 29.49 11.62 25.72
C ASP A 229 28.57 12.85 25.56
N PHE A 230 27.82 13.22 26.61
CA PHE A 230 26.89 14.35 26.64
C PHE A 230 27.37 15.51 27.53
N SER A 231 28.67 15.58 27.85
CA SER A 231 29.24 16.62 28.71
C SER A 231 29.01 18.05 28.23
N ASP A 232 28.67 18.26 26.96
CA ASP A 232 28.37 19.59 26.41
C ASP A 232 26.96 20.07 26.72
N PHE A 233 26.12 19.18 27.23
CA PHE A 233 24.73 19.45 27.60
C PHE A 233 24.50 19.41 29.12
N SER A 234 25.58 19.39 29.90
CA SER A 234 25.52 19.47 31.36
C SER A 234 24.94 20.81 31.82
N ASP A 235 24.34 20.84 33.01
CA ASP A 235 23.58 22.00 33.50
C ASP A 235 24.43 23.26 33.68
N ASP A 236 25.73 23.10 33.96
CA ASP A 236 26.72 24.16 34.14
C ASP A 236 27.16 24.87 32.84
N LYS A 237 26.92 24.28 31.66
CA LYS A 237 27.31 24.86 30.37
C LYS A 237 26.18 25.67 29.71
N PRO A 238 26.48 26.70 28.90
CA PRO A 238 25.46 27.36 28.09
C PRO A 238 24.83 26.38 27.09
N ILE A 239 23.60 26.64 26.66
CA ILE A 239 22.96 25.87 25.58
C ILE A 239 23.80 26.07 24.31
N PRO A 240 24.25 25.01 23.63
CA PRO A 240 24.93 25.16 22.34
C PRO A 240 24.00 25.82 21.32
N GLU A 241 24.52 26.72 20.48
CA GLU A 241 23.72 27.48 19.51
C GLU A 241 24.24 27.34 18.08
N GLY A 242 23.39 27.71 17.12
CA GLY A 242 23.77 27.81 15.71
C GLY A 242 24.36 26.51 15.14
N GLN A 243 25.63 26.61 14.70
CA GLN A 243 26.38 25.52 14.06
C GLN A 243 26.61 24.31 14.98
N ASP A 244 26.72 24.52 16.29
CA ASP A 244 27.00 23.42 17.22
C ASP A 244 25.83 22.43 17.30
N LEU A 245 24.59 22.93 17.31
CA LEU A 245 23.40 22.08 17.26
C LEU A 245 23.26 21.36 15.93
N VAL A 246 23.67 22.01 14.83
CA VAL A 246 23.69 21.38 13.50
C VAL A 246 24.64 20.18 13.50
N GLU A 247 25.85 20.36 14.05
CA GLU A 247 26.84 19.30 14.14
C GLU A 247 26.40 18.17 15.09
N VAL A 248 25.73 18.50 16.19
CA VAL A 248 25.13 17.49 17.08
C VAL A 248 24.14 16.61 16.30
N ILE A 249 23.21 17.21 15.56
CA ILE A 249 22.26 16.43 14.73
C ILE A 249 23.00 15.58 13.71
N ARG A 250 23.95 16.15 12.97
CA ARG A 250 24.72 15.43 11.94
C ARG A 250 25.41 14.19 12.53
N ARG A 251 26.07 14.37 13.66
CA ARG A 251 26.82 13.32 14.35
C ARG A 251 25.91 12.24 14.92
N GLU A 252 24.81 12.63 15.58
CA GLU A 252 23.88 11.64 16.15
C GLU A 252 23.12 10.89 15.04
N HIS A 253 22.73 11.57 13.97
CA HIS A 253 22.10 10.94 12.81
C HIS A 253 23.03 9.91 12.16
N SER A 254 24.30 10.25 11.95
CA SER A 254 25.30 9.32 11.42
C SER A 254 25.52 8.11 12.34
N ARG A 255 25.41 8.27 13.67
CA ARG A 255 25.56 7.15 14.61
C ARG A 255 24.35 6.21 14.60
N VAL A 256 23.15 6.75 14.53
CA VAL A 256 21.91 5.96 14.55
C VAL A 256 21.64 5.31 13.19
N LEU A 257 21.77 6.08 12.11
CA LEU A 257 21.37 5.70 10.76
C LEU A 257 22.53 5.31 9.85
N GLY A 258 23.78 5.59 10.23
CA GLY A 258 24.96 5.23 9.44
C GLY A 258 25.24 6.16 8.26
N ARG A 259 24.52 7.28 8.13
CA ARG A 259 24.70 8.30 7.09
C ARG A 259 24.45 9.70 7.61
N TYR A 260 24.91 10.70 6.88
CA TYR A 260 24.55 12.09 7.16
C TYR A 260 23.09 12.38 6.80
N PRO A 261 22.44 13.30 7.52
CA PRO A 261 21.07 13.72 7.23
C PRO A 261 21.01 14.49 5.91
N SER A 262 19.88 14.39 5.21
CA SER A 262 19.53 15.32 4.13
C SER A 262 19.27 16.73 4.69
N ASN A 263 19.17 17.73 3.82
CA ASN A 263 18.83 19.09 4.25
C ASN A 263 17.49 19.16 5.00
N GLU A 264 16.49 18.42 4.52
CA GLU A 264 15.16 18.35 5.15
C GLU A 264 15.21 17.64 6.52
N GLU A 265 15.95 16.53 6.61
CA GLU A 265 16.11 15.79 7.87
C GLU A 265 16.88 16.61 8.90
N GLN A 266 17.91 17.33 8.46
CA GLN A 266 18.70 18.22 9.29
C GLN A 266 17.81 19.31 9.90
N GLU A 267 16.98 19.97 9.09
CA GLU A 267 16.05 21.00 9.55
C GLU A 267 14.99 20.43 10.51
N LYS A 268 14.41 19.27 10.16
CA LYS A 268 13.43 18.56 10.98
C LYS A 268 13.96 18.25 12.37
N TYR A 269 15.12 17.58 12.46
CA TYR A 269 15.70 17.17 13.74
C TYR A 269 16.25 18.36 14.53
N LEU A 270 16.77 19.40 13.87
CA LEU A 270 17.19 20.63 14.54
C LEU A 270 16.00 21.35 15.20
N THR A 271 14.90 21.45 14.48
CA THR A 271 13.65 22.03 14.99
C THR A 271 13.13 21.21 16.17
N PHE A 272 13.13 19.89 16.05
CA PHE A 272 12.72 18.98 17.11
C PHE A 272 13.63 19.08 18.35
N LEU A 273 14.94 19.19 18.18
CA LEU A 273 15.91 19.35 19.26
C LEU A 273 15.68 20.65 20.04
N LYS A 274 15.55 21.78 19.35
CA LYS A 274 15.27 23.08 19.99
C LYS A 274 14.00 23.05 20.82
N ARG A 275 12.94 22.43 20.28
CA ARG A 275 11.68 22.24 21.01
C ARG A 275 11.85 21.32 22.22
N SER A 276 12.55 20.21 22.06
CA SER A 276 12.80 19.23 23.13
C SER A 276 13.61 19.85 24.27
N ILE A 277 14.63 20.65 23.96
CA ILE A 277 15.42 21.39 24.96
C ILE A 277 14.56 22.39 25.71
N LYS A 278 13.69 23.14 25.00
CA LYS A 278 12.79 24.12 25.61
C LYS A 278 11.81 23.48 26.61
N ILE A 279 11.37 22.24 26.35
CA ILE A 279 10.36 21.56 27.17
C ILE A 279 11.01 20.74 28.29
N GLY A 280 12.04 19.95 27.98
CA GLY A 280 12.60 18.95 28.88
C GLY A 280 13.97 19.31 29.46
N GLY A 281 14.58 20.43 29.06
CA GLY A 281 15.94 20.79 29.43
C GLY A 281 17.00 20.25 28.46
N LYS A 282 18.25 20.67 28.64
CA LYS A 282 19.37 20.43 27.71
C LYS A 282 19.60 18.94 27.42
N LEU A 283 19.97 18.20 28.46
CA LEU A 283 20.35 16.80 28.35
C LEU A 283 19.18 15.94 27.87
N GLU A 284 18.01 16.06 28.51
CA GLU A 284 16.82 15.30 28.13
C GLU A 284 16.31 15.67 26.73
N GLY A 285 16.49 16.93 26.30
CA GLY A 285 16.17 17.36 24.95
C GLY A 285 16.99 16.63 23.87
N VAL A 286 18.30 16.46 24.12
CA VAL A 286 19.18 15.69 23.24
C VAL A 286 18.83 14.21 23.26
N LYS A 287 18.65 13.62 24.44
CA LYS A 287 18.25 12.21 24.57
C LYS A 287 16.94 11.92 23.83
N THR A 288 15.94 12.78 23.99
CA THR A 288 14.65 12.68 23.30
C THR A 288 14.81 12.76 21.78
N THR A 289 15.70 13.63 21.30
CA THR A 289 16.01 13.75 19.86
C THR A 289 16.67 12.50 19.30
N ILE A 290 17.62 11.90 20.04
CA ILE A 290 18.26 10.64 19.66
C ILE A 290 17.21 9.51 19.61
N LYS A 291 16.32 9.42 20.60
CA LYS A 291 15.22 8.44 20.59
C LYS A 291 14.31 8.61 19.36
N ALA A 292 14.01 9.86 18.97
CA ALA A 292 13.24 10.11 17.76
C ALA A 292 13.94 9.61 16.48
N MET A 293 15.28 9.70 16.40
CA MET A 293 16.04 9.12 15.29
C MET A 293 15.96 7.58 15.27
N PHE A 294 15.99 6.93 16.44
CA PHE A 294 15.74 5.48 16.58
C PHE A 294 14.29 5.08 16.27
N LEU A 295 13.35 6.02 16.18
CA LEU A 295 11.98 5.74 15.76
C LEU A 295 11.73 6.10 14.30
N SER A 296 12.75 6.58 13.58
CA SER A 296 12.62 6.84 12.16
C SER A 296 12.42 5.53 11.39
N PRO A 297 11.65 5.52 10.29
CA PRO A 297 11.49 4.32 9.47
C PRO A 297 12.82 3.68 9.08
N GLU A 298 13.83 4.49 8.75
CA GLU A 298 15.16 4.00 8.36
C GLU A 298 15.99 3.40 9.51
N SER A 299 15.64 3.66 10.77
CA SER A 299 16.29 2.95 11.88
C SER A 299 15.75 1.52 12.05
N ILE A 300 14.54 1.28 11.56
CA ILE A 300 13.82 0.00 11.66
C ILE A 300 13.98 -0.80 10.36
N TYR A 301 13.96 -0.10 9.22
CA TYR A 301 14.01 -0.65 7.88
C TYR A 301 15.25 -0.19 7.13
N ARG A 302 15.92 -1.10 6.45
CA ARG A 302 16.88 -0.80 5.39
C ARG A 302 16.11 -0.41 4.13
N MET A 303 16.24 0.84 3.73
CA MET A 303 15.72 1.30 2.43
C MET A 303 16.64 0.78 1.32
N GLU A 304 16.11 -0.03 0.41
CA GLU A 304 16.72 -0.20 -0.92
C GLU A 304 15.96 0.73 -1.88
N PHE A 305 16.38 1.98 -1.90
CA PHE A 305 16.08 2.83 -3.04
C PHE A 305 17.06 2.47 -4.15
N GLY A 306 16.56 2.21 -5.35
CA GLY A 306 17.41 2.31 -6.53
C GLY A 306 17.98 3.74 -6.54
N MET A 307 19.29 3.91 -6.40
CA MET A 307 19.91 5.25 -6.41
C MET A 307 20.00 5.84 -7.83
N GLY A 308 19.22 5.30 -8.78
CA GLY A 308 19.06 5.82 -10.13
C GLY A 308 17.86 6.76 -10.21
N GLU A 309 17.76 7.49 -11.32
CA GLU A 309 16.52 8.20 -11.64
C GLU A 309 15.38 7.19 -11.86
N VAL A 310 14.16 7.62 -11.53
CA VAL A 310 12.94 6.87 -11.83
C VAL A 310 12.86 6.71 -13.35
N ASP A 311 12.67 5.48 -13.82
CA ASP A 311 12.48 5.15 -15.24
C ASP A 311 11.10 5.59 -15.77
#